data_AF-B7MT87-F1
#
_entry.id   AF-B7MT87-F1
#
_cell.length_a   1.000
_cell.length_b   1.000
_cell.length_c   1.000
_cell.angle_alpha   90.00
_cell.angle_beta   90.00
_cell.angle_gamma   90.00
#
_symmetry.space_group_name_H-M   'P 1'
#
loop_
_entity.id
_entity.type
_entity.pdbx_description
1 polymer ?
#
loop_
_entity_poly.entity_id
_entity_poly.type
_entity_poly.pdbx_seq_one_letter_code
_entity_poly.pdbx_strand_id
1 'polypeptide(L)'
;MRQHTRTAHHNHYSRRIAVMTDTHSIAQPFEAEVSPANNRHVTVGYASRYPDYSRIPAITLKGQWLAAAGFATGTAIDVKVMEGCIVLTAQPTAAEESELMQSLRQVCKLSARKQKQVQEFIGVITGKKKVA
;
A
#
# COMPACT_ATOMS: atom_id res chain seq x y z
N MET A 1 16.15 22.46 -63.63
CA MET A 1 14.72 22.65 -63.31
C MET A 1 14.03 21.29 -63.27
N ARG A 2 13.58 20.88 -62.08
CA ARG A 2 12.37 20.09 -61.78
C ARG A 2 12.50 19.64 -60.33
N GLN A 3 11.96 20.48 -59.46
CA GLN A 3 11.76 20.20 -58.04
C GLN A 3 10.65 19.16 -57.92
N HIS A 4 10.91 18.05 -57.24
CA HIS A 4 9.85 17.15 -56.79
C HIS A 4 9.61 17.43 -55.31
N THR A 5 8.60 18.26 -55.05
CA THR A 5 7.95 18.44 -53.76
C THR A 5 7.31 17.13 -53.31
N ARG A 6 7.82 16.52 -52.24
CA ARG A 6 7.16 15.41 -51.55
C ARG A 6 6.46 15.95 -50.30
N THR A 7 5.22 16.38 -50.48
CA THR A 7 4.28 16.67 -49.39
C THR A 7 3.62 15.36 -48.96
N ALA A 8 3.80 14.92 -47.72
CA ALA A 8 2.89 13.96 -47.07
C ALA A 8 3.02 14.02 -45.54
N HIS A 9 2.07 14.75 -44.95
CA HIS A 9 1.39 14.48 -43.69
C HIS A 9 2.22 14.13 -42.44
N HIS A 10 2.52 15.16 -41.67
CA HIS A 10 2.81 15.04 -40.24
C HIS A 10 1.52 14.62 -39.53
N ASN A 11 1.53 13.43 -38.95
CA ASN A 11 0.40 12.88 -38.23
C ASN A 11 0.36 13.54 -36.83
N HIS A 12 -0.48 14.56 -36.71
CA HIS A 12 -0.66 15.37 -35.51
C HIS A 12 -1.62 14.67 -34.54
N TYR A 13 -1.17 13.62 -33.86
CA TYR A 13 -1.94 13.01 -32.76
C TYR A 13 -1.48 13.58 -31.42
N SER A 14 -1.72 14.87 -31.22
CA SER A 14 -1.70 15.51 -29.89
C SER A 14 -3.15 15.83 -29.53
N ARG A 15 -3.92 14.79 -29.19
CA ARG A 15 -5.27 14.94 -28.67
C ARG A 15 -5.13 15.53 -27.25
N ARG A 16 -5.45 16.82 -27.12
CA ARG A 16 -5.55 17.57 -25.85
C ARG A 16 -6.18 16.69 -24.77
N ILE A 17 -5.41 16.39 -23.72
CA ILE A 17 -5.98 15.99 -22.44
C ILE A 17 -6.56 17.26 -21.83
N ALA A 18 -7.88 17.43 -21.93
CA ALA A 18 -8.58 18.38 -21.07
C ALA A 18 -8.56 17.78 -19.66
N VAL A 19 -7.67 18.27 -18.80
CA VAL A 19 -7.73 17.97 -17.37
C VAL A 19 -8.90 18.78 -16.81
N MET A 20 -10.07 18.14 -16.75
CA MET A 20 -11.22 18.68 -16.04
C MET A 20 -11.01 18.36 -14.57
N THR A 21 -10.44 19.31 -13.82
CA THR A 21 -10.27 19.20 -12.37
C THR A 21 -11.64 19.33 -11.71
N ASP A 22 -12.25 18.20 -11.39
CA ASP A 22 -13.44 18.18 -10.53
C ASP A 22 -12.98 18.41 -9.08
N THR A 23 -13.41 19.53 -8.50
CA THR A 23 -12.89 20.17 -7.28
C THR A 23 -13.22 19.42 -5.97
N HIS A 24 -13.69 18.16 -6.02
CA HIS A 24 -14.24 17.48 -4.83
C HIS A 24 -13.71 16.07 -4.53
N SER A 25 -12.61 15.62 -5.14
CA SER A 25 -12.02 14.33 -4.76
C SER A 25 -11.17 14.47 -3.48
N ILE A 26 -11.78 14.20 -2.32
CA ILE A 26 -11.10 14.02 -1.02
C ILE A 26 -10.55 12.59 -0.92
N ALA A 27 -9.98 12.07 -2.02
CA ALA A 27 -9.04 10.98 -1.91
C ALA A 27 -7.67 11.65 -1.85
N GLN A 28 -7.19 11.95 -0.63
CA GLN A 28 -5.75 12.10 -0.46
C GLN A 28 -5.14 10.81 -1.02
N PRO A 29 -4.36 10.85 -2.11
CA PRO A 29 -3.52 9.71 -2.42
C PRO A 29 -2.66 9.57 -1.17
N PHE A 30 -2.83 8.49 -0.44
CA PHE A 30 -1.79 8.08 0.47
C PHE A 30 -0.56 7.99 -0.43
N GLU A 31 0.40 8.90 -0.26
CA GLU A 31 1.72 8.66 -0.81
C GLU A 31 2.23 7.46 -0.04
N ALA A 32 1.93 6.28 -0.58
CA ALA A 32 2.69 5.10 -0.28
C ALA A 32 4.13 5.56 -0.50
N GLU A 33 4.94 5.60 0.55
CA GLU A 33 6.36 5.94 0.46
C GLU A 33 7.10 4.77 -0.21
N VAL A 34 6.63 4.38 -1.39
CA VAL A 34 7.29 3.45 -2.29
C VAL A 34 8.33 4.30 -3.01
N SER A 35 9.44 4.55 -2.32
CA SER A 35 10.62 5.09 -2.97
C SER A 35 10.90 4.23 -4.23
N PRO A 36 11.22 4.82 -5.39
CA PRO A 36 11.49 4.07 -6.63
C PRO A 36 12.57 2.98 -6.44
N ALA A 37 13.41 3.14 -5.41
CA ALA A 37 14.43 2.21 -4.98
C ALA A 37 13.91 0.87 -4.42
N ASN A 38 12.63 0.76 -4.03
CA ASN A 38 12.07 -0.47 -3.47
C ASN A 38 11.21 -1.28 -4.47
N ASN A 39 11.04 -0.79 -5.70
CA ASN A 39 10.35 -1.53 -6.76
C ASN A 39 11.22 -2.69 -7.25
N ARG A 40 10.71 -3.92 -7.10
CA ARG A 40 11.38 -5.13 -7.59
C ARG A 40 10.59 -5.74 -8.74
N HIS A 41 11.26 -5.93 -9.87
CA HIS A 41 10.70 -6.61 -11.04
C HIS A 41 10.89 -8.12 -10.88
N VAL A 42 9.80 -8.87 -10.95
CA VAL A 42 9.80 -10.34 -10.90
C VAL A 42 8.96 -10.85 -12.05
N THR A 43 9.45 -11.88 -12.72
CA THR A 43 8.72 -12.56 -13.80
C THR A 43 7.96 -13.74 -13.24
N VAL A 44 6.74 -13.95 -13.74
CA VAL A 44 5.94 -15.14 -13.41
C VAL A 44 6.66 -16.38 -13.93
N GLY A 45 6.98 -17.30 -13.02
CA GLY A 45 7.56 -18.59 -13.32
C GLY A 45 6.51 -19.70 -13.31
N TYR A 46 6.96 -20.93 -13.13
CA TYR A 46 6.07 -22.08 -12.95
C TYR A 46 6.52 -22.94 -11.77
N ALA A 47 5.57 -23.61 -11.15
CA ALA A 47 5.78 -24.70 -10.23
C ALA A 47 5.13 -25.97 -10.80
N SER A 48 5.83 -27.10 -10.73
CA SER A 48 5.29 -28.41 -11.08
C SER A 48 5.06 -29.23 -9.82
N ARG A 49 3.96 -29.97 -9.75
CA ARG A 49 3.73 -30.95 -8.69
C ARG A 49 3.81 -32.37 -9.25
N TYR A 50 4.29 -33.30 -8.44
CA TYR A 50 4.30 -34.74 -8.75
C TYR A 50 2.92 -35.32 -8.42
N PRO A 51 2.39 -36.31 -9.19
CA PRO A 51 3.02 -37.06 -10.29
C PRO A 51 2.73 -36.54 -11.70
N ASP A 52 1.79 -35.61 -11.85
CA ASP A 52 1.29 -35.14 -13.13
C ASP A 52 2.22 -34.15 -13.84
N TYR A 53 3.20 -33.58 -13.12
CA TYR A 53 4.20 -32.62 -13.61
C TYR A 53 3.59 -31.42 -14.35
N SER A 54 2.31 -31.12 -14.10
CA SER A 54 1.61 -30.00 -14.71
C SER A 54 2.27 -28.68 -14.29
N ARG A 55 2.45 -27.76 -15.25
CA ARG A 55 3.05 -26.45 -14.99
C ARG A 55 1.96 -25.49 -14.52
N ILE A 56 2.05 -25.09 -13.26
CA ILE A 56 1.15 -24.11 -12.64
C ILE A 56 1.90 -22.79 -12.55
N PRO A 57 1.31 -21.65 -12.98
CA PRO A 57 1.97 -20.35 -12.86
C PRO A 57 2.28 -20.03 -11.40
N ALA A 58 3.48 -19.52 -11.14
CA ALA A 58 3.97 -19.26 -9.79
C ALA A 58 4.76 -17.94 -9.73
N ILE A 59 4.48 -17.14 -8.71
CA ILE A 59 5.28 -15.96 -8.37
C ILE A 59 6.18 -16.34 -7.20
N THR A 60 7.50 -16.19 -7.36
CA THR A 60 8.47 -16.50 -6.31
C THR A 60 9.15 -15.22 -5.86
N LEU A 61 8.81 -14.75 -4.65
CA LEU A 61 9.48 -13.62 -4.00
C LEU A 61 10.56 -14.14 -3.07
N LYS A 62 11.80 -13.63 -3.19
CA LYS A 62 12.93 -14.03 -2.35
C LYS A 62 13.78 -12.82 -1.96
N GLY A 63 14.35 -12.87 -0.76
CA GLY A 63 15.34 -11.92 -0.27
C GLY A 63 15.07 -11.45 1.15
N GLN A 64 16.12 -10.97 1.83
CA GLN A 64 16.04 -10.47 3.21
C GLN A 64 15.08 -9.27 3.37
N TRP A 65 14.83 -8.55 2.27
CA TRP A 65 13.89 -7.45 2.22
C TRP A 65 12.45 -7.86 2.58
N LEU A 66 12.07 -9.13 2.41
CA LEU A 66 10.74 -9.61 2.79
C LEU A 66 10.53 -9.45 4.30
N ALA A 67 11.53 -9.80 5.11
CA ALA A 67 11.47 -9.62 6.55
C ALA A 67 11.35 -8.14 6.94
N ALA A 68 12.14 -7.26 6.29
CA ALA A 68 12.05 -5.81 6.50
C ALA A 68 10.68 -5.22 6.08
N ALA A 69 9.99 -5.87 5.14
CA ALA A 69 8.63 -5.52 4.71
C ALA A 69 7.52 -6.19 5.56
N GLY A 70 7.87 -6.88 6.65
CA GLY A 70 6.91 -7.55 7.54
C GLY A 70 6.53 -8.99 7.14
N PHE A 71 7.11 -9.54 6.08
CA PHE A 71 6.90 -10.92 5.61
C PHE A 71 7.99 -11.87 6.13
N ALA A 72 8.19 -11.88 7.46
CA ALA A 72 9.11 -12.80 8.10
C ALA A 72 8.63 -14.27 7.98
N THR A 73 9.53 -15.22 8.23
CA THR A 73 9.16 -16.64 8.23
C THR A 73 8.11 -16.92 9.30
N GLY A 74 7.01 -17.55 8.90
CA GLY A 74 5.89 -17.88 9.81
C GLY A 74 4.83 -16.79 9.91
N THR A 75 5.00 -15.62 9.30
CA THR A 75 3.96 -14.58 9.25
C THR A 75 2.78 -15.04 8.41
N ALA A 76 1.57 -14.98 8.96
CA ALA A 76 0.34 -15.21 8.20
C ALA A 76 0.13 -14.06 7.21
N ILE A 77 -0.34 -14.38 6.00
CA ILE A 77 -0.56 -13.39 4.95
C ILE A 77 -1.99 -13.47 4.43
N ASP A 78 -2.58 -12.31 4.18
CA ASP A 78 -3.81 -12.18 3.41
C ASP A 78 -3.48 -11.88 1.95
N VAL A 79 -4.16 -12.60 1.05
CA VAL A 79 -3.97 -12.47 -0.40
C VAL A 79 -5.29 -12.01 -1.01
N LYS A 80 -5.30 -10.83 -1.61
CA LYS A 80 -6.43 -10.32 -2.38
C LYS A 80 -6.06 -10.31 -3.86
N VAL A 81 -6.88 -10.98 -4.67
CA VAL A 81 -6.68 -11.09 -6.12
C VAL A 81 -7.69 -10.21 -6.84
N MET A 82 -7.21 -9.41 -7.78
CA MET A 82 -7.98 -8.55 -8.67
C MET A 82 -7.45 -8.73 -10.11
N GLU A 83 -8.22 -8.30 -11.11
CA GLU A 83 -7.73 -8.33 -12.49
C GLU A 83 -6.45 -7.49 -12.62
N GLY A 84 -5.35 -8.12 -13.05
CA GLY A 84 -4.04 -7.48 -13.21
C GLY A 84 -3.32 -7.10 -11.92
N CYS A 85 -3.85 -7.40 -10.73
CA CYS A 85 -3.26 -6.97 -9.46
C CYS A 85 -3.43 -8.01 -8.34
N ILE A 86 -2.35 -8.25 -7.59
CA ILE A 86 -2.37 -9.07 -6.37
C ILE A 86 -1.86 -8.19 -5.22
N VAL A 87 -2.65 -8.09 -4.16
CA VAL A 87 -2.26 -7.41 -2.93
C VAL A 87 -1.94 -8.46 -1.88
N LEU A 88 -0.72 -8.40 -1.35
CA LEU A 88 -0.25 -9.22 -0.25
C LEU A 88 -0.15 -8.34 1.00
N THR A 89 -0.80 -8.76 2.08
CA THR A 89 -0.77 -8.06 3.36
C THR A 89 -0.28 -9.03 4.43
N ALA A 90 0.79 -8.68 5.12
CA ALA A 90 1.21 -9.42 6.31
C ALA A 90 0.20 -9.17 7.43
N GLN A 91 -0.35 -10.23 8.02
CA GLN A 91 -1.11 -10.10 9.26
C GLN A 91 -0.11 -9.86 10.38
N PRO A 92 -0.25 -8.77 11.16
CA PRO A 92 0.57 -8.60 12.34
C PRO A 92 0.32 -9.79 13.25
N THR A 93 1.40 -10.44 13.68
CA THR A 93 1.31 -11.42 14.77
C THR A 93 0.64 -10.73 15.94
N ALA A 94 -0.47 -11.26 16.45
CA ALA A 94 -1.27 -10.66 17.53
C ALA A 94 -0.44 -10.28 18.78
N ALA A 95 0.78 -10.83 18.91
CA ALA A 95 1.79 -10.45 19.88
C ALA A 95 2.25 -8.98 19.80
N GLU A 96 2.02 -8.27 18.69
CA GLU A 96 2.47 -6.88 18.50
C GLU A 96 1.36 -5.83 18.69
N GLU A 97 0.14 -6.22 19.04
CA GLU A 97 -0.73 -5.26 19.71
C GLU A 97 -0.20 -5.07 21.12
N SER A 98 0.72 -4.10 21.27
CA SER A 98 1.16 -3.61 22.58
C SER A 98 -0.06 -3.46 23.49
N GLU A 99 0.06 -3.86 24.76
CA GLU A 99 -0.99 -3.70 25.77
C GLU A 99 -1.57 -2.27 25.77
N LEU A 100 -0.74 -1.28 25.41
CA LEU A 100 -1.14 0.11 25.21
C LEU A 100 -2.12 0.30 24.05
N MET A 101 -1.88 -0.32 22.90
CA MET A 101 -2.79 -0.26 21.74
C MET A 101 -4.13 -0.94 22.03
N GLN A 102 -4.10 -2.07 22.74
CA GLN A 102 -5.33 -2.73 23.21
C GLN A 102 -6.11 -1.83 24.17
N SER A 103 -5.40 -1.21 25.13
CA SER A 103 -5.98 -0.24 26.06
C SER A 103 -6.58 0.97 25.35
N LEU A 104 -5.89 1.52 24.34
CA LEU A 104 -6.41 2.64 23.53
C LEU A 104 -7.67 2.23 22.76
N ARG A 105 -7.72 1.03 22.18
CA ARG A 105 -8.95 0.51 21.54
C ARG A 105 -10.10 0.38 22.53
N GLN A 106 -9.84 -0.04 23.77
CA GLN A 106 -10.85 -0.06 24.83
C GLN A 106 -11.35 1.35 25.16
N VAL A 107 -10.46 2.34 25.23
CA VAL A 107 -10.83 3.74 25.45
C VAL A 107 -11.71 4.28 24.31
N CYS A 108 -11.42 3.91 23.05
CA CYS A 108 -12.24 4.29 21.90
C CYS A 108 -13.69 3.75 21.97
N LYS A 109 -13.95 2.68 22.73
CA LYS A 109 -15.31 2.13 22.95
C LYS A 109 -16.10 2.90 24.03
N LEU A 110 -15.46 3.79 24.78
CA LEU A 110 -16.12 4.58 25.83
C LEU A 110 -16.85 5.79 25.25
N SER A 111 -17.74 6.40 26.04
CA SER A 111 -18.41 7.65 25.66
C SER A 111 -17.44 8.84 25.57
N ALA A 112 -17.79 9.87 24.78
CA ALA A 112 -16.96 11.06 24.58
C ALA A 112 -16.51 11.73 25.89
N ARG A 113 -17.37 11.75 26.92
CA ARG A 113 -17.04 12.29 28.25
C ARG A 113 -15.91 11.49 28.92
N LYS A 114 -15.97 10.16 28.84
CA LYS A 114 -14.95 9.26 29.43
C LYS A 114 -13.65 9.33 28.64
N GLN A 115 -13.71 9.40 27.31
CA GLN A 115 -12.53 9.61 26.46
C GLN A 115 -11.81 10.92 26.82
N LYS A 116 -12.55 12.01 27.03
CA LYS A 116 -11.98 13.31 27.45
C LYS A 116 -11.27 13.24 28.82
N GLN A 117 -11.85 12.53 29.79
CA GLN A 117 -11.23 12.34 31.10
C GLN A 117 -9.91 11.54 31.00
N VAL A 118 -9.89 10.49 30.17
CA VAL A 118 -8.67 9.70 29.92
C VAL A 118 -7.60 10.57 29.24
N GLN A 119 -7.97 11.39 28.26
CA GLN A 119 -7.04 12.28 27.57
C GLN A 119 -6.46 13.35 28.51
N GLU A 120 -7.28 13.93 29.39
CA GLU A 120 -6.83 14.88 30.41
C GLU A 120 -5.85 14.23 31.40
N PHE A 121 -6.13 13.00 31.83
CA PHE A 121 -5.24 12.24 32.69
C PHE A 121 -3.88 11.93 32.04
N ILE A 122 -3.88 11.51 30.76
CA ILE A 122 -2.63 11.35 29.98
C ILE A 122 -1.87 12.68 29.90
N GLY A 123 -2.58 13.80 29.72
CA GLY A 123 -1.97 15.14 29.72
C GLY A 123 -1.26 15.48 31.04
N VAL A 124 -1.84 15.08 32.18
CA VAL A 124 -1.22 15.25 33.51
C VAL A 124 0.05 14.40 33.63
N ILE A 125 0.00 13.12 33.24
CA ILE A 125 1.16 12.20 33.33
C ILE A 125 2.30 12.64 32.40
N THR A 126 1.97 13.10 31.19
CA THR A 126 2.97 13.53 30.18
C THR A 126 3.53 14.92 30.45
N GLY A 127 3.14 15.58 31.54
CA GLY A 127 3.64 16.91 31.93
C GLY A 127 3.21 18.04 31.00
N LYS A 128 2.27 17.81 30.07
CA LYS A 128 1.73 18.87 29.21
C LYS A 128 0.78 19.75 30.01
N LYS A 129 1.32 20.81 30.63
CA LYS A 129 0.51 21.91 31.17
C LYS A 129 -0.30 22.52 30.01
N LYS A 130 -1.63 22.53 30.13
CA LYS A 130 -2.48 23.41 29.33
C LYS A 130 -1.99 24.84 29.60
N VAL A 131 -1.36 25.46 28.60
CA VAL A 131 -1.16 26.91 28.59
C VAL A 131 -2.56 27.51 28.59
N ALA A 132 -2.82 28.32 29.62
CA ALA A 132 -4.08 29.02 29.84
C ALA A 132 -4.36 30.02 28.71
#